data_AF-A0A954BFU5-F1
#
_entry.id   AF-A0A954BFU5-F1
#
_cell.length_a   1.000
_cell.length_b   1.000
_cell.length_c   1.000
_cell.angle_alpha   90.00
_cell.angle_beta   90.00
_cell.angle_gamma   90.00
#
_symmetry.space_group_name_H-M   'P 1'
#
loop_
_entity.id
_entity.type
_entity.pdbx_description
1 polymer ?
#
loop_
_entity_poly.entity_id
_entity_poly.type
_entity_poly.pdbx_seq_one_letter_code
_entity_poly.pdbx_strand_id
1 'polypeptide(L)'
;MTLTDPTIPTKTAAPSAALPAAGEPLVVMTWNIGYSGLGEESDFKTDGGHMLRPPGRNVVGKNLAGIQGVLREQQPDVLLVQELAGPGFLTMGVNVLGGVKAALPGYSMFFSSDIRTRFFPGPISLKHGLGTFMRVAHGDTQIIRIPDEPGTIMGFIKRRYHVQVTELDVSGQPWVVIDVHLSAFDEGANTRMQQLKAVLDLADSYYRQGKAVVVGGDWNMRLAPTDYPYTADPSAQFWIHDFPREELKPGWQLAVDTTVPSVRTNEQPYEAGVNYTTNIDGLLLSPNVVL
;
A
#
# COMPACT_ATOMS: atom_id res chain seq x y z
N MET A 1 17.19 -15.12 3.37
CA MET A 1 17.42 -15.02 4.83
C MET A 1 16.45 -13.98 5.36
N THR A 2 15.40 -14.42 6.06
CA THR A 2 14.29 -13.57 6.52
C THR A 2 14.75 -12.79 7.75
N LEU A 3 14.96 -11.49 7.60
CA LEU A 3 15.29 -10.61 8.72
C LEU A 3 13.98 -10.04 9.26
N THR A 4 13.40 -10.72 10.24
CA THR A 4 12.48 -10.05 11.17
C THR A 4 13.28 -8.94 11.85
N ASP A 5 12.99 -7.68 11.51
CA ASP A 5 13.68 -6.52 12.07
C ASP A 5 12.87 -5.97 13.26
N PRO A 6 13.28 -6.24 14.52
CA PRO A 6 12.55 -5.75 15.70
C PRO A 6 12.60 -4.22 15.84
N THR A 7 13.41 -3.53 15.03
CA THR A 7 13.43 -2.06 15.00
C THR A 7 12.23 -1.47 14.24
N ILE A 8 11.51 -2.28 13.46
CA ILE A 8 10.28 -1.88 12.79
C ILE A 8 9.12 -1.96 13.80
N PRO A 9 8.52 -0.83 14.19
CA PRO A 9 7.42 -0.82 15.14
C PRO A 9 6.20 -1.50 14.55
N THR A 10 5.64 -2.46 15.28
CA THR A 10 4.43 -3.16 14.90
C THR A 10 3.28 -2.88 15.86
N LYS A 11 2.04 -3.08 15.39
CA LYS A 11 0.85 -3.10 16.22
C LYS A 11 -0.10 -4.16 15.69
N THR A 12 -0.53 -5.06 16.57
CA THR A 12 -1.52 -6.07 16.24
C THR A 12 -2.85 -5.77 16.91
N ALA A 13 -3.93 -6.27 16.32
CA ALA A 13 -5.21 -6.38 16.99
C ALA A 13 -5.82 -7.74 16.65
N ALA A 14 -6.18 -8.48 17.70
CA ALA A 14 -6.96 -9.69 17.54
C ALA A 14 -8.41 -9.34 17.20
N PRO A 15 -9.09 -10.20 16.41
CA PRO A 15 -10.52 -10.10 16.19
C PRO A 15 -11.29 -10.40 17.49
N SER A 16 -12.54 -9.95 17.58
CA SER A 16 -13.39 -10.17 18.75
C SER A 16 -13.91 -11.60 18.89
N ALA A 17 -13.79 -12.40 17.84
CA ALA A 17 -14.17 -13.82 17.77
C ALA A 17 -13.18 -14.57 16.87
N ALA A 18 -13.22 -15.91 16.89
CA ALA A 18 -12.44 -16.71 15.97
C ALA A 18 -12.85 -16.41 14.52
N LEU A 19 -11.86 -16.26 13.63
CA LEU A 19 -12.13 -16.02 12.21
C LEU A 19 -12.55 -17.32 11.52
N PRO A 20 -13.54 -17.28 10.61
CA PRO A 20 -13.91 -18.44 9.80
C PRO A 20 -12.75 -18.85 8.88
N ALA A 21 -12.71 -20.13 8.47
CA ALA A 21 -11.79 -20.56 7.41
C ALA A 21 -12.03 -19.77 6.11
N ALA A 22 -10.98 -19.52 5.34
CA ALA A 22 -11.12 -18.90 4.04
C ALA A 22 -11.69 -19.90 3.02
N GLY A 23 -12.59 -19.43 2.16
CA GLY A 23 -13.19 -20.21 1.08
C GLY A 23 -12.90 -19.60 -0.28
N GLU A 24 -13.35 -20.29 -1.33
CA GLU A 24 -13.31 -19.78 -2.70
C GLU A 24 -14.70 -19.25 -3.12
N PRO A 25 -14.78 -18.08 -3.78
CA PRO A 25 -13.67 -17.16 -4.08
C PRO A 25 -13.19 -16.39 -2.83
N LEU A 26 -11.88 -16.09 -2.79
CA LEU A 26 -11.28 -15.21 -1.80
C LEU A 26 -11.30 -13.77 -2.30
N VAL A 27 -11.91 -12.84 -1.57
CA VAL A 27 -11.98 -11.42 -1.94
C VAL A 27 -10.80 -10.66 -1.36
N VAL A 28 -9.88 -10.20 -2.22
CA VAL A 28 -8.70 -9.43 -1.83
C VAL A 28 -8.81 -7.99 -2.35
N MET A 29 -8.60 -7.02 -1.47
CA MET A 29 -8.54 -5.60 -1.80
C MET A 29 -7.15 -5.07 -1.45
N THR A 30 -6.54 -4.29 -2.34
CA THR A 30 -5.36 -3.48 -2.03
C THR A 30 -5.68 -2.00 -2.23
N TRP A 31 -5.18 -1.14 -1.35
CA TRP A 31 -5.41 0.30 -1.46
C TRP A 31 -4.38 1.13 -0.70
N ASN A 32 -3.63 1.97 -1.41
CA ASN A 32 -2.94 3.10 -0.82
C ASN A 32 -3.95 4.22 -0.52
N ILE A 33 -4.20 4.45 0.77
CA ILE A 33 -5.20 5.44 1.22
C ILE A 33 -4.63 6.86 1.37
N GLY A 34 -3.37 7.09 0.97
CA GLY A 34 -2.74 8.40 0.97
C GLY A 34 -2.69 9.07 2.34
N TYR A 35 -2.57 8.28 3.43
CA TYR A 35 -2.75 8.69 4.84
C TYR A 35 -3.97 9.59 5.09
N SER A 36 -5.01 9.45 4.26
CA SER A 36 -6.20 10.31 4.24
C SER A 36 -5.91 11.80 3.96
N GLY A 37 -4.70 12.13 3.52
CA GLY A 37 -4.25 13.49 3.25
C GLY A 37 -4.09 13.84 1.76
N LEU A 38 -4.15 12.87 0.85
CA LEU A 38 -3.98 13.08 -0.60
C LEU A 38 -5.30 13.26 -1.38
N GLY A 39 -6.36 13.72 -0.71
CA GLY A 39 -7.68 13.92 -1.31
C GLY A 39 -7.74 15.03 -2.36
N GLU A 40 -8.95 15.32 -2.85
CA GLU A 40 -9.20 16.26 -3.95
C GLU A 40 -8.62 17.67 -3.70
N GLU A 41 -8.65 18.17 -2.46
CA GLU A 41 -8.21 19.54 -2.15
C GLU A 41 -6.69 19.68 -1.97
N SER A 42 -5.96 18.57 -1.98
CA SER A 42 -4.52 18.58 -1.70
C SER A 42 -3.69 18.76 -2.96
N ASP A 43 -2.58 19.47 -2.83
CA ASP A 43 -1.44 19.46 -3.75
C ASP A 43 -0.17 19.40 -2.92
N PHE A 44 0.97 18.99 -3.48
CA PHE A 44 2.21 18.93 -2.71
C PHE A 44 3.41 19.48 -3.47
N LYS A 45 4.27 20.22 -2.76
CA LYS A 45 5.47 20.84 -3.33
C LYS A 45 6.42 19.84 -4.00
N THR A 46 6.49 18.62 -3.50
CA THR A 46 7.32 17.54 -4.07
C THR A 46 6.86 17.13 -5.47
N ASP A 47 5.60 17.39 -5.80
CA ASP A 47 4.95 17.02 -7.05
C ASP A 47 4.66 18.25 -7.93
N GLY A 48 5.16 19.44 -7.55
CA GLY A 48 4.96 20.71 -8.28
C GLY A 48 3.90 21.65 -7.69
N GLY A 49 3.18 21.21 -6.65
CA GLY A 49 2.17 22.01 -5.95
C GLY A 49 2.73 23.01 -4.94
N HIS A 50 1.91 23.40 -3.97
CA HIS A 50 2.20 24.47 -3.02
C HIS A 50 2.20 24.04 -1.56
N MET A 51 1.50 22.95 -1.20
CA MET A 51 1.39 22.55 0.20
C MET A 51 2.50 21.59 0.63
N LEU A 52 2.80 21.62 1.93
CA LEU A 52 3.73 20.69 2.59
C LEU A 52 3.00 19.57 3.36
N ARG A 53 1.69 19.73 3.53
CA ARG A 53 0.77 18.87 4.29
C ARG A 53 -0.66 19.15 3.83
N PRO A 54 -1.63 18.29 4.14
CA PRO A 54 -3.02 18.50 3.72
C PRO A 54 -3.59 19.85 4.20
N PRO A 55 -4.59 20.42 3.49
CA PRO A 55 -5.13 21.75 3.76
C PRO A 55 -5.62 21.97 5.20
N GLY A 56 -6.10 20.90 5.86
CA GLY A 56 -6.62 21.01 7.21
C GLY A 56 -7.05 19.67 7.81
N ARG A 57 -7.21 19.67 9.14
CA ARG A 57 -7.73 18.52 9.90
C ARG A 57 -9.11 18.08 9.41
N ASN A 58 -9.96 19.03 9.00
CA ASN A 58 -11.30 18.74 8.50
C ASN A 58 -11.28 18.00 7.17
N VAL A 59 -10.35 18.34 6.27
CA VAL A 59 -10.16 17.63 4.98
C VAL A 59 -9.70 16.20 5.23
N VAL A 60 -8.71 15.99 6.11
CA VAL A 60 -8.28 14.63 6.50
C VAL A 60 -9.43 13.85 7.15
N GLY A 61 -10.25 14.49 7.98
CA GLY A 61 -11.45 13.86 8.55
C GLY A 61 -12.49 13.48 7.50
N LYS A 62 -12.75 14.35 6.51
CA LYS A 62 -13.65 14.10 5.38
C LYS A 62 -13.20 12.88 4.58
N ASN A 63 -11.92 12.87 4.19
CA ASN A 63 -11.32 11.78 3.41
C ASN A 63 -11.39 10.47 4.20
N LEU A 64 -11.12 10.50 5.50
CA LEU A 64 -11.19 9.32 6.36
C LEU A 64 -12.61 8.77 6.42
N ALA A 65 -13.62 9.63 6.52
CA ALA A 65 -15.02 9.20 6.48
C ALA A 65 -15.38 8.53 5.14
N GLY A 66 -14.87 9.05 4.02
CA GLY A 66 -15.02 8.44 2.70
C GLY A 66 -14.36 7.05 2.62
N ILE A 67 -13.10 6.94 3.05
CA ILE A 67 -12.38 5.66 3.16
C ILE A 67 -13.17 4.65 3.98
N GLN A 68 -13.67 5.06 5.15
CA GLN A 68 -14.49 4.19 6.00
C GLN A 68 -15.81 3.79 5.32
N GLY A 69 -16.40 4.63 4.48
CA GLY A 69 -17.58 4.31 3.68
C GLY A 69 -17.30 3.14 2.73
N VAL A 70 -16.25 3.27 1.91
CA VAL A 70 -15.81 2.24 0.97
C VAL A 70 -15.51 0.92 1.69
N LEU A 71 -14.78 0.96 2.80
CA LEU A 71 -14.43 -0.26 3.54
C LEU A 71 -15.64 -0.99 4.14
N ARG A 72 -16.66 -0.25 4.57
CA ARG A 72 -17.92 -0.85 5.06
C ARG A 72 -18.76 -1.45 3.95
N GLU A 73 -18.66 -0.92 2.74
CA GLU A 73 -19.37 -1.41 1.57
C GLU A 73 -18.70 -2.65 0.97
N GLN A 74 -17.37 -2.61 0.78
CA GLN A 74 -16.63 -3.65 0.07
C GLN A 74 -16.39 -4.91 0.93
N GLN A 75 -16.15 -4.74 2.24
CA GLN A 75 -15.91 -5.84 3.21
C GLN A 75 -15.07 -7.03 2.67
N PRO A 76 -13.85 -6.79 2.14
CA PRO A 76 -13.02 -7.84 1.55
C PRO A 76 -12.60 -8.89 2.60
N ASP A 77 -12.26 -10.11 2.20
CA ASP A 77 -11.69 -11.12 3.09
C ASP A 77 -10.31 -10.73 3.60
N VAL A 78 -9.52 -10.12 2.71
CA VAL A 78 -8.17 -9.61 2.96
C VAL A 78 -8.07 -8.20 2.41
N LEU A 79 -7.65 -7.26 3.25
CA LEU A 79 -7.38 -5.87 2.89
C LEU A 79 -5.91 -5.56 3.15
N LEU A 80 -5.22 -5.11 2.10
CA LEU A 80 -3.82 -4.66 2.12
C LEU A 80 -3.80 -3.14 1.97
N VAL A 81 -3.27 -2.43 2.96
CA VAL A 81 -3.35 -0.96 3.03
C VAL A 81 -1.97 -0.35 3.12
N GLN A 82 -1.67 0.54 2.18
CA GLN A 82 -0.46 1.36 2.21
C GLN A 82 -0.78 2.76 2.74
N GLU A 83 0.24 3.44 3.25
CA GLU A 83 0.14 4.77 3.88
C GLU A 83 -0.87 4.84 5.04
N LEU A 84 -1.03 3.73 5.76
CA LEU A 84 -1.81 3.72 6.98
C LEU A 84 -1.07 4.49 8.07
N ALA A 85 -1.69 5.54 8.62
CA ALA A 85 -0.98 6.50 9.46
C ALA A 85 -1.60 6.72 10.85
N GLY A 86 -0.75 6.96 11.85
CA GLY A 86 -1.17 7.47 13.15
C GLY A 86 -1.44 8.99 13.12
N PRO A 87 -1.86 9.58 14.25
CA PRO A 87 -1.92 11.03 14.37
C PRO A 87 -0.51 11.63 14.29
N GLY A 88 -0.33 12.65 13.44
CA GLY A 88 0.96 13.25 13.16
C GLY A 88 0.88 14.44 12.22
N PHE A 89 2.04 14.83 11.67
CA PHE A 89 2.17 16.02 10.81
C PHE A 89 1.35 15.92 9.52
N LEU A 90 1.50 14.81 8.78
CA LEU A 90 0.82 14.55 7.51
C LEU A 90 -0.66 14.23 7.67
N THR A 91 -1.11 13.82 8.85
CA THR A 91 -2.53 13.52 9.13
C THR A 91 -3.24 14.65 9.86
N MET A 92 -2.60 15.81 10.07
CA MET A 92 -3.18 16.93 10.85
C MET A 92 -3.69 16.47 12.24
N GLY A 93 -2.97 15.51 12.84
CA GLY A 93 -3.31 14.88 14.11
C GLY A 93 -4.55 13.97 14.08
N VAL A 94 -5.07 13.59 12.92
CA VAL A 94 -6.16 12.60 12.78
C VAL A 94 -5.58 11.20 12.90
N ASN A 95 -6.23 10.33 13.67
CA ASN A 95 -5.81 8.94 13.83
C ASN A 95 -6.42 8.06 12.70
N VAL A 96 -5.80 8.09 11.53
CA VAL A 96 -6.25 7.37 10.33
C VAL A 96 -6.26 5.86 10.56
N LEU A 97 -5.20 5.29 11.13
CA LEU A 97 -5.10 3.89 11.52
C LEU A 97 -6.26 3.48 12.43
N GLY A 98 -6.54 4.27 13.47
CA GLY A 98 -7.66 4.03 14.37
C GLY A 98 -9.01 4.09 13.66
N GLY A 99 -9.18 5.04 12.73
CA GLY A 99 -10.39 5.20 11.94
C GLY A 99 -10.64 4.03 10.98
N VAL A 100 -9.63 3.60 10.24
CA VAL A 100 -9.70 2.42 9.36
C VAL A 100 -10.06 1.17 10.15
N LYS A 101 -9.36 0.92 11.28
CA LYS A 101 -9.69 -0.21 12.17
C LYS A 101 -11.13 -0.14 12.67
N ALA A 102 -11.65 1.03 13.00
CA ALA A 102 -13.02 1.19 13.48
C ALA A 102 -14.09 0.90 12.41
N ALA A 103 -13.75 1.00 11.12
CA ALA A 103 -14.65 0.63 10.02
C ALA A 103 -14.68 -0.87 9.72
N LEU A 104 -13.74 -1.64 10.28
CA LEU A 104 -13.55 -3.06 10.02
C LEU A 104 -13.74 -3.88 11.32
N PRO A 105 -14.93 -3.85 11.96
CA PRO A 105 -15.19 -4.68 13.12
C PRO A 105 -15.08 -6.15 12.76
N GLY A 106 -14.48 -6.95 13.64
CA GLY A 106 -14.29 -8.39 13.43
C GLY A 106 -13.06 -8.77 12.60
N TYR A 107 -12.34 -7.82 12.01
CA TYR A 107 -11.08 -8.08 11.34
C TYR A 107 -9.94 -8.21 12.36
N SER A 108 -9.01 -9.11 12.10
CA SER A 108 -7.65 -8.98 12.64
C SER A 108 -6.95 -7.79 11.97
N MET A 109 -5.92 -7.28 12.62
CA MET A 109 -5.07 -6.23 12.04
C MET A 109 -3.62 -6.48 12.40
N PHE A 110 -2.75 -6.38 11.41
CA PHE A 110 -1.31 -6.25 11.58
C PHE A 110 -0.84 -4.94 10.92
N PHE A 111 -0.26 -4.04 11.71
CA PHE A 111 0.34 -2.80 11.24
C PHE A 111 1.84 -2.83 11.46
N SER A 112 2.61 -2.34 10.49
CA SER A 112 4.06 -2.13 10.60
C SER A 112 4.46 -0.77 10.06
N SER A 113 5.31 -0.06 10.78
CA SER A 113 5.68 1.32 10.45
C SER A 113 6.96 1.37 9.63
N ASP A 114 6.90 1.87 8.40
CA ASP A 114 8.08 2.08 7.56
C ASP A 114 8.79 3.41 7.86
N ILE A 115 8.06 4.40 8.39
CA ILE A 115 8.61 5.67 8.91
C ILE A 115 8.14 5.91 10.33
N ARG A 116 9.11 6.18 11.22
CA ARG A 116 8.85 6.65 12.59
C ARG A 116 9.89 7.66 13.04
N THR A 117 9.45 8.87 13.34
CA THR A 117 10.31 9.92 13.91
C THR A 117 10.36 9.83 15.44
N ARG A 118 11.32 9.07 16.00
CA ARG A 118 11.43 8.87 17.46
C ARG A 118 11.66 10.17 18.25
N PHE A 119 12.38 11.14 17.68
CA PHE A 119 12.78 12.38 18.35
C PHE A 119 11.83 13.56 18.15
N PHE A 120 10.78 13.39 17.34
CA PHE A 120 9.80 14.43 17.03
C PHE A 120 8.41 13.98 17.54
N PRO A 121 8.06 14.24 18.80
CA PRO A 121 6.82 13.76 19.40
C PRO A 121 5.61 14.62 19.01
N GLY A 122 4.41 14.06 19.16
CA GLY A 122 3.15 14.80 19.03
C GLY A 122 2.87 15.26 17.58
N PRO A 123 2.48 16.52 17.34
CA PRO A 123 1.94 16.99 16.06
C PRO A 123 2.96 17.00 14.92
N ILE A 124 4.25 16.91 15.23
CA ILE A 124 5.35 16.85 14.26
C ILE A 124 5.79 15.41 13.97
N SER A 125 5.20 14.41 14.64
CA SER A 125 5.56 13.02 14.43
C SER A 125 5.10 12.52 13.06
N LEU A 126 5.92 11.66 12.46
CA LEU A 126 5.54 10.83 11.34
C LEU A 126 5.45 9.40 11.82
N LYS A 127 4.31 8.78 11.53
CA LYS A 127 4.06 7.37 11.78
C LYS A 127 3.13 6.87 10.70
N HIS A 128 3.71 6.28 9.68
CA HIS A 128 2.98 5.60 8.61
C HIS A 128 3.62 4.27 8.29
N GLY A 129 2.92 3.47 7.49
CA GLY A 129 3.41 2.19 6.98
C GLY A 129 2.28 1.34 6.41
N LEU A 130 2.46 0.03 6.54
CA LEU A 130 1.61 -0.99 5.94
C LEU A 130 0.59 -1.52 6.94
N GLY A 131 -0.55 -1.98 6.44
CA GLY A 131 -1.62 -2.56 7.25
C GLY A 131 -2.32 -3.70 6.53
N THR A 132 -2.17 -4.92 7.06
CA THR A 132 -2.97 -6.08 6.63
C THR A 132 -4.13 -6.28 7.60
N PHE A 133 -5.36 -6.31 7.06
CA PHE A 133 -6.57 -6.64 7.81
C PHE A 133 -7.19 -7.90 7.20
N MET A 134 -7.57 -8.87 8.03
CA MET A 134 -8.17 -10.13 7.56
C MET A 134 -9.39 -10.48 8.38
N ARG A 135 -10.45 -10.95 7.73
CA ARG A 135 -11.64 -11.50 8.39
C ARG A 135 -11.78 -13.02 8.25
N VAL A 136 -10.76 -13.67 7.72
CA VAL A 136 -10.65 -15.13 7.57
C VAL A 136 -9.45 -15.65 8.36
N ALA A 137 -9.46 -16.93 8.73
CA ALA A 137 -8.42 -17.56 9.52
C ALA A 137 -7.07 -17.51 8.79
N HIS A 138 -6.02 -17.14 9.52
CA HIS A 138 -4.69 -16.95 8.97
C HIS A 138 -3.62 -17.24 10.04
N GLY A 139 -2.39 -17.51 9.61
CA GLY A 139 -1.21 -17.59 10.47
C GLY A 139 -0.65 -16.21 10.82
N ASP A 140 0.47 -16.18 11.54
CA ASP A 140 1.10 -14.91 11.91
C ASP A 140 1.59 -14.12 10.69
N THR A 141 1.37 -12.80 10.70
CA THR A 141 1.98 -11.89 9.73
C THR A 141 3.44 -11.60 10.07
N GLN A 142 4.32 -11.86 9.13
CA GLN A 142 5.76 -11.63 9.25
C GLN A 142 6.18 -10.38 8.48
N ILE A 143 7.28 -9.76 8.90
CA ILE A 143 7.91 -8.64 8.20
C ILE A 143 9.19 -9.14 7.54
N ILE A 144 9.31 -8.88 6.24
CA ILE A 144 10.51 -9.20 5.47
C ILE A 144 11.12 -7.90 4.92
N ARG A 145 12.39 -7.66 5.25
CA ARG A 145 13.15 -6.49 4.76
C ARG A 145 13.42 -6.61 3.27
N ILE A 146 13.24 -5.50 2.56
CA ILE A 146 13.67 -5.31 1.17
C ILE A 146 14.71 -4.19 1.12
N PRO A 147 15.44 -3.98 0.02
CA PRO A 147 16.47 -2.94 -0.08
C PRO A 147 15.96 -1.56 0.37
N ASP A 148 16.72 -0.87 1.22
CA ASP A 148 16.44 0.51 1.61
C ASP A 148 16.92 1.50 0.53
N GLU A 149 16.33 2.69 0.51
CA GLU A 149 16.94 3.83 -0.18
C GLU A 149 18.28 4.21 0.48
N PRO A 150 19.29 4.62 -0.29
CA PRO A 150 20.56 5.08 0.26
C PRO A 150 20.44 6.43 0.99
N GLY A 151 19.44 7.23 0.63
CA GLY A 151 19.21 8.57 1.16
C GLY A 151 18.28 8.64 2.37
N THR A 152 17.94 9.87 2.76
CA THR A 152 16.93 10.15 3.79
C THR A 152 15.96 11.19 3.28
N ILE A 153 14.70 11.05 3.66
CA ILE A 153 13.66 12.05 3.41
C ILE A 153 13.96 13.26 4.31
N MET A 154 13.94 14.46 3.73
CA MET A 154 14.26 15.73 4.40
C MET A 154 15.65 15.76 5.08
N GLY A 155 16.58 14.86 4.71
CA GLY A 155 17.94 14.81 5.25
C GLY A 155 18.09 14.11 6.62
N PHE A 156 17.01 13.60 7.22
CA PHE A 156 17.08 12.93 8.53
C PHE A 156 16.05 11.82 8.76
N ILE A 157 15.03 11.69 7.91
CA ILE A 157 14.00 10.65 8.04
C ILE A 157 14.43 9.46 7.20
N LYS A 158 14.72 8.34 7.86
CA LYS A 158 15.01 7.07 7.17
C LYS A 158 13.74 6.25 7.05
N ARG A 159 13.34 5.94 5.81
CA ARG A 159 12.32 4.92 5.53
C ARG A 159 12.94 3.54 5.63
N ARG A 160 12.23 2.63 6.30
CA ARG A 160 12.63 1.24 6.52
C ARG A 160 11.75 0.37 5.65
N TYR A 161 12.20 0.09 4.43
CA TYR A 161 11.42 -0.66 3.44
C TYR A 161 11.27 -2.14 3.80
N HIS A 162 10.04 -2.62 3.78
CA HIS A 162 9.70 -4.00 4.12
C HIS A 162 8.35 -4.37 3.51
N VAL A 163 8.06 -5.67 3.47
CA VAL A 163 6.77 -6.24 3.09
C VAL A 163 6.14 -6.96 4.27
N GLN A 164 4.82 -7.07 4.30
CA GLN A 164 4.11 -7.94 5.24
C GLN A 164 3.75 -9.24 4.53
N VAL A 165 4.02 -10.39 5.15
CA VAL A 165 3.73 -11.71 4.58
C VAL A 165 2.83 -12.46 5.54
N THR A 166 1.65 -12.87 5.08
CA THR A 166 0.71 -13.66 5.88
C THR A 166 0.36 -14.95 5.15
N GLU A 167 0.47 -16.07 5.84
CA GLU A 167 0.04 -17.37 5.32
C GLU A 167 -1.39 -17.66 5.76
N LEU A 168 -2.16 -18.32 4.90
CA LEU A 168 -3.53 -18.75 5.18
C LEU A 168 -3.85 -20.04 4.40
N ASP A 169 -4.89 -20.74 4.81
CA ASP A 169 -5.45 -21.86 4.07
C ASP A 169 -6.77 -21.44 3.43
N VAL A 170 -6.92 -21.64 2.13
CA VAL A 170 -8.13 -21.35 1.37
C VAL A 170 -8.61 -22.67 0.78
N SER A 171 -9.73 -23.18 1.29
CA SER A 171 -10.31 -24.45 0.83
C SER A 171 -9.32 -25.65 0.81
N GLY A 172 -8.37 -25.72 1.73
CA GLY A 172 -7.35 -26.77 1.81
C GLY A 172 -6.09 -26.55 0.95
N GLN A 173 -6.04 -25.45 0.20
CA GLN A 173 -4.85 -25.00 -0.51
C GLN A 173 -4.08 -24.00 0.38
N PRO A 174 -2.76 -24.15 0.58
CA PRO A 174 -1.96 -23.13 1.25
C PRO A 174 -1.76 -21.90 0.36
N TRP A 175 -2.02 -20.73 0.93
CA TRP A 175 -1.85 -19.42 0.30
C TRP A 175 -0.85 -18.55 1.07
N VAL A 176 -0.26 -17.61 0.35
CA VAL A 176 0.56 -16.52 0.89
C VAL A 176 0.06 -15.20 0.31
N VAL A 177 -0.25 -14.26 1.19
CA VAL A 177 -0.57 -12.87 0.81
C VAL A 177 0.56 -11.95 1.25
N ILE A 178 1.02 -11.10 0.34
CA ILE A 178 2.12 -10.16 0.55
C ILE A 178 1.65 -8.73 0.32
N ASP A 179 1.75 -7.88 1.34
CA ASP A 179 1.50 -6.42 1.26
C ASP A 179 2.80 -5.68 0.91
N VAL A 180 2.79 -4.86 -0.13
CA VAL A 180 3.96 -4.10 -0.60
C VAL A 180 3.70 -2.60 -0.72
N HIS A 181 4.73 -1.80 -0.49
CA HIS A 181 4.79 -0.40 -0.89
C HIS A 181 6.23 -0.11 -1.31
N LEU A 182 6.47 -0.08 -2.63
CA LEU A 182 7.81 0.11 -3.19
C LEU A 182 8.23 1.58 -3.14
N SER A 183 9.52 1.85 -3.35
CA SER A 183 10.05 3.21 -3.41
C SER A 183 9.40 4.01 -4.54
N ALA A 184 9.01 5.25 -4.26
CA ALA A 184 8.45 6.19 -5.24
C ALA A 184 9.53 6.94 -6.03
N PHE A 185 10.71 7.15 -5.41
CA PHE A 185 11.71 8.09 -5.89
C PHE A 185 13.13 7.52 -5.79
N ASP A 186 13.79 7.43 -6.93
CA ASP A 186 15.22 7.30 -7.02
C ASP A 186 15.71 7.91 -8.34
N GLU A 187 16.76 8.74 -8.26
CA GLU A 187 17.50 9.16 -9.44
C GLU A 187 18.01 7.88 -10.15
N GLY A 188 17.37 7.54 -11.28
CA GLY A 188 17.73 6.41 -12.12
C GLY A 188 17.04 5.06 -11.84
N ALA A 189 15.93 4.99 -11.09
CA ALA A 189 15.12 3.75 -10.93
C ALA A 189 15.83 2.55 -10.26
N ASN A 190 17.02 2.73 -9.68
CA ASN A 190 17.88 1.66 -9.20
C ASN A 190 17.38 0.91 -7.95
N THR A 191 16.93 1.62 -6.91
CA THR A 191 16.37 1.02 -5.68
C THR A 191 15.01 0.40 -5.94
N ARG A 192 14.11 1.08 -6.66
CA ARG A 192 12.78 0.53 -6.98
C ARG A 192 12.90 -0.78 -7.75
N MET A 193 13.81 -0.87 -8.71
CA MET A 193 14.07 -2.12 -9.46
C MET A 193 14.68 -3.23 -8.61
N GLN A 194 15.57 -2.90 -7.66
CA GLN A 194 16.09 -3.89 -6.71
C GLN A 194 15.00 -4.43 -5.79
N GLN A 195 14.10 -3.55 -5.32
CA GLN A 195 12.95 -3.93 -4.50
C GLN A 195 11.97 -4.81 -5.29
N LEU A 196 11.65 -4.43 -6.54
CA LEU A 196 10.81 -5.25 -7.43
C LEU A 196 11.38 -6.67 -7.56
N LYS A 197 12.66 -6.80 -7.90
CA LYS A 197 13.33 -8.11 -8.02
C LYS A 197 13.27 -8.92 -6.73
N ALA A 198 13.54 -8.28 -5.59
CA ALA A 198 13.45 -8.93 -4.29
C ALA A 198 12.03 -9.45 -3.98
N VAL A 199 10.98 -8.69 -4.33
CA VAL A 199 9.58 -9.09 -4.16
C VAL A 199 9.21 -10.24 -5.10
N LEU A 200 9.58 -10.16 -6.38
CA LEU A 200 9.31 -11.22 -7.36
C LEU A 200 9.99 -12.54 -6.98
N ASP A 201 11.23 -12.49 -6.50
CA ASP A 201 11.96 -13.68 -6.04
C ASP A 201 11.38 -14.25 -4.74
N LEU A 202 10.94 -13.40 -3.82
CA LEU A 202 10.24 -13.83 -2.62
C LEU A 202 8.93 -14.56 -2.97
N ALA A 203 8.11 -13.96 -3.84
CA ALA A 203 6.85 -14.53 -4.28
C ALA A 203 7.04 -15.88 -4.98
N ASP A 204 8.01 -15.96 -5.90
CA ASP A 204 8.38 -17.20 -6.60
C ASP A 204 8.90 -18.29 -5.65
N SER A 205 9.61 -17.90 -4.58
CA SER A 205 10.06 -18.86 -3.57
C SER A 205 8.90 -19.54 -2.85
N TYR A 206 7.80 -18.82 -2.58
CA TYR A 206 6.59 -19.39 -1.97
C TYR A 206 5.80 -20.23 -2.99
N TYR A 207 5.70 -19.76 -4.23
CA TYR A 207 5.05 -20.53 -5.29
C TYR A 207 5.74 -21.88 -5.53
N ARG A 208 7.07 -21.93 -5.55
CA ARG A 208 7.85 -23.17 -5.67
C ARG A 208 7.67 -24.14 -4.51
N GLN A 209 7.16 -23.67 -3.36
CA GLN A 209 6.77 -24.52 -2.23
C GLN A 209 5.35 -25.08 -2.38
N GLY A 210 4.69 -24.86 -3.52
CA GLY A 210 3.33 -25.32 -3.81
C GLY A 210 2.23 -24.41 -3.28
N LYS A 211 2.56 -23.19 -2.81
CA LYS A 211 1.58 -22.22 -2.31
C LYS A 211 0.97 -21.41 -3.45
N ALA A 212 -0.28 -21.01 -3.31
CA ALA A 212 -0.86 -19.93 -4.10
C ALA A 212 -0.36 -18.60 -3.52
N VAL A 213 0.00 -17.65 -4.38
CA VAL A 213 0.63 -16.39 -3.96
C VAL A 213 -0.10 -15.21 -4.56
N VAL A 214 -0.46 -14.26 -3.70
CA VAL A 214 -0.99 -12.96 -4.07
C VAL A 214 -0.08 -11.89 -3.46
N VAL A 215 0.49 -11.03 -4.30
CA VAL A 215 1.23 -9.85 -3.86
C VAL A 215 0.40 -8.63 -4.23
N GLY A 216 -0.09 -7.89 -3.24
CA GLY A 216 -0.89 -6.69 -3.48
C GLY A 216 -0.24 -5.48 -2.83
N GLY A 217 -0.39 -4.33 -3.48
CA GLY A 217 0.10 -3.09 -2.90
C GLY A 217 0.25 -1.96 -3.91
N ASP A 218 0.91 -0.92 -3.45
CA ASP A 218 1.38 0.20 -4.26
C ASP A 218 2.77 -0.12 -4.82
N TRP A 219 2.83 -0.30 -6.13
CA TRP A 219 4.05 -0.65 -6.83
C TRP A 219 4.89 0.57 -7.21
N ASN A 220 4.37 1.79 -7.06
CA ASN A 220 4.97 3.03 -7.55
C ASN A 220 5.41 2.94 -9.03
N MET A 221 4.65 2.17 -9.81
CA MET A 221 4.84 1.91 -11.23
C MET A 221 3.48 1.73 -11.88
N ARG A 222 3.29 2.26 -13.09
CA ARG A 222 2.07 2.06 -13.87
C ARG A 222 1.94 0.59 -14.24
N LEU A 223 0.89 -0.07 -13.74
CA LEU A 223 0.68 -1.51 -13.90
C LEU A 223 -0.04 -1.88 -15.20
N ALA A 224 -0.85 -0.96 -15.72
CA ALA A 224 -1.62 -1.16 -16.93
C ALA A 224 -1.63 0.11 -17.80
N PRO A 225 -1.62 -0.02 -19.13
CA PRO A 225 -1.94 1.10 -20.01
C PRO A 225 -3.41 1.49 -19.82
N THR A 226 -3.68 2.78 -19.74
CA THR A 226 -5.02 3.34 -19.49
C THR A 226 -5.22 4.61 -20.30
N ASP A 227 -6.42 4.80 -20.83
CA ASP A 227 -6.79 5.96 -21.66
C ASP A 227 -7.67 6.96 -20.89
N TYR A 228 -7.39 7.18 -19.60
CA TYR A 228 -8.11 8.18 -18.81
C TYR A 228 -7.86 9.59 -19.39
N PRO A 229 -8.90 10.43 -19.55
CA PRO A 229 -8.74 11.77 -20.10
C PRO A 229 -8.00 12.66 -19.11
N TYR A 230 -7.04 13.46 -19.61
CA TYR A 230 -6.33 14.46 -18.82
C TYR A 230 -5.81 15.59 -19.72
N THR A 231 -5.51 16.76 -19.12
CA THR A 231 -4.88 17.90 -19.80
C THR A 231 -3.65 18.42 -19.05
N ALA A 232 -3.21 17.72 -18.00
CA ALA A 232 -2.03 18.05 -17.20
C ALA A 232 -0.76 18.17 -18.06
N ASP A 233 0.12 19.06 -17.62
CA ASP A 233 1.42 19.26 -18.24
C ASP A 233 2.26 17.96 -18.15
N PRO A 234 2.93 17.53 -19.24
CA PRO A 234 3.78 16.34 -19.22
C PRO A 234 4.85 16.34 -18.12
N SER A 235 5.31 17.51 -17.68
CA SER A 235 6.27 17.64 -16.58
C SER A 235 5.74 17.14 -15.23
N ALA A 236 4.42 17.07 -15.03
CA ALA A 236 3.79 16.51 -13.84
C ALA A 236 3.95 14.97 -13.75
N GLN A 237 4.34 14.31 -14.84
CA GLN A 237 4.47 12.85 -14.94
C GLN A 237 5.91 12.35 -14.74
N PHE A 238 6.82 13.18 -14.20
CA PHE A 238 8.25 12.89 -14.10
C PHE A 238 8.60 11.61 -13.31
N TRP A 239 7.74 11.18 -12.39
CA TRP A 239 7.92 9.99 -11.55
C TRP A 239 7.19 8.75 -12.10
N ILE A 240 6.41 8.90 -13.18
CA ILE A 240 5.64 7.80 -13.75
C ILE A 240 6.57 6.89 -14.55
N HIS A 241 6.70 5.65 -14.09
CA HIS A 241 7.43 4.59 -14.79
C HIS A 241 6.54 3.37 -14.97
N ASP A 242 6.63 2.73 -16.12
CA ASP A 242 5.92 1.48 -16.38
C ASP A 242 6.49 0.33 -15.55
N PHE A 243 5.60 -0.55 -15.09
CA PHE A 243 6.01 -1.83 -14.55
C PHE A 243 6.72 -2.64 -15.65
N PRO A 244 7.95 -3.12 -15.43
CA PRO A 244 8.71 -3.88 -16.43
C PRO A 244 8.15 -5.30 -16.54
N ARG A 245 7.15 -5.49 -17.40
CA ARG A 245 6.42 -6.76 -17.56
C ARG A 245 7.34 -7.92 -17.97
N GLU A 246 8.47 -7.64 -18.60
CA GLU A 246 9.52 -8.59 -18.94
C GLU A 246 10.22 -9.21 -17.73
N GLU A 247 10.14 -8.60 -16.54
CA GLU A 247 10.67 -9.16 -15.29
C GLU A 247 9.72 -10.21 -14.69
N LEU A 248 8.47 -10.31 -15.18
CA LEU A 248 7.52 -11.33 -14.71
C LEU A 248 7.98 -12.74 -15.09
N LYS A 249 7.91 -13.65 -14.11
CA LYS A 249 8.18 -15.07 -14.35
C LYS A 249 7.03 -15.71 -15.13
N PRO A 250 7.28 -16.77 -15.92
CA PRO A 250 6.26 -17.41 -16.74
C PRO A 250 4.99 -17.79 -15.94
N GLY A 251 3.83 -17.42 -16.47
CA GLY A 251 2.51 -17.72 -15.88
C GLY A 251 2.06 -16.79 -14.75
N TRP A 252 2.94 -15.91 -14.25
CA TRP A 252 2.52 -14.87 -13.32
C TRP A 252 1.76 -13.77 -14.05
N GLN A 253 0.73 -13.22 -13.41
CA GLN A 253 -0.13 -12.21 -14.02
C GLN A 253 -0.41 -11.04 -13.07
N LEU A 254 -0.50 -9.84 -13.63
CA LEU A 254 -0.99 -8.66 -12.93
C LEU A 254 -2.52 -8.60 -13.06
N ALA A 255 -3.21 -8.45 -11.93
CA ALA A 255 -4.64 -8.15 -11.86
C ALA A 255 -4.82 -6.71 -11.39
N VAL A 256 -5.41 -5.89 -12.25
CA VAL A 256 -5.57 -4.44 -12.06
C VAL A 256 -6.98 -4.07 -12.52
N ASP A 257 -7.71 -3.34 -11.69
CA ASP A 257 -8.98 -2.73 -12.10
C ASP A 257 -8.67 -1.44 -12.87
N THR A 258 -8.81 -1.49 -14.20
CA THR A 258 -8.60 -0.33 -15.07
C THR A 258 -9.87 0.49 -15.29
N THR A 259 -10.93 0.27 -14.51
CA THR A 259 -12.15 1.09 -14.57
C THR A 259 -12.05 2.31 -13.64
N VAL A 260 -11.21 2.24 -12.61
CA VAL A 260 -11.00 3.31 -11.63
C VAL A 260 -9.49 3.54 -11.43
N PRO A 261 -8.97 4.77 -11.59
CA PRO A 261 -7.57 5.05 -11.31
C PRO A 261 -7.26 4.95 -9.80
N SER A 262 -6.06 4.46 -9.45
CA SER A 262 -5.61 4.37 -8.05
C SER A 262 -4.76 5.57 -7.62
N VAL A 263 -4.22 6.33 -8.57
CA VAL A 263 -3.37 7.50 -8.29
C VAL A 263 -3.63 8.62 -9.29
N ARG A 264 -3.30 9.84 -8.86
CA ARG A 264 -3.27 11.05 -9.69
C ARG A 264 -1.94 11.79 -9.53
N THR A 265 -1.60 12.64 -10.49
CA THR A 265 -0.62 13.70 -10.26
C THR A 265 -1.16 14.70 -9.23
N ASN A 266 -0.23 15.25 -8.46
CA ASN A 266 -0.49 16.01 -7.24
C ASN A 266 0.19 17.40 -7.28
N GLU A 267 0.44 17.86 -8.50
CA GLU A 267 0.95 19.18 -8.88
C GLU A 267 -0.06 20.30 -8.61
N GLN A 268 -1.35 19.96 -8.50
CA GLN A 268 -2.46 20.85 -8.20
C GLN A 268 -3.61 20.06 -7.53
N PRO A 269 -4.61 20.74 -6.93
CA PRO A 269 -5.84 20.09 -6.48
C PRO A 269 -6.49 19.27 -7.60
N TYR A 270 -7.15 18.18 -7.23
CA TYR A 270 -7.74 17.28 -8.21
C TYR A 270 -8.88 17.96 -8.97
N GLU A 271 -8.78 17.91 -10.28
CA GLU A 271 -9.86 18.24 -11.20
C GLU A 271 -9.98 17.10 -12.23
N ALA A 272 -11.17 16.51 -12.30
CA ALA A 272 -11.46 15.39 -13.19
C ALA A 272 -11.26 15.81 -14.65
N GLY A 273 -10.50 15.00 -15.40
CA GLY A 273 -10.17 15.32 -16.79
C GLY A 273 -9.01 16.31 -16.94
N VAL A 274 -8.44 16.80 -15.84
CA VAL A 274 -7.27 17.71 -15.86
C VAL A 274 -6.03 17.00 -15.35
N ASN A 275 -6.00 16.53 -14.10
CA ASN A 275 -4.84 15.80 -13.57
C ASN A 275 -4.60 14.50 -14.35
N TYR A 276 -3.34 14.12 -14.50
CA TYR A 276 -3.02 12.79 -14.99
C TYR A 276 -3.40 11.76 -13.92
N THR A 277 -4.02 10.65 -14.33
CA THR A 277 -4.38 9.54 -13.45
C THR A 277 -3.94 8.21 -14.03
N THR A 278 -3.59 7.26 -13.17
CA THR A 278 -3.24 5.89 -13.60
C THR A 278 -3.44 4.87 -12.48
N ASN A 279 -3.03 3.62 -12.71
CA ASN A 279 -3.11 2.52 -11.76
C ASN A 279 -1.71 2.06 -11.35
N ILE A 280 -1.36 2.30 -10.09
CA ILE A 280 -0.13 1.82 -9.45
C ILE A 280 -0.42 0.80 -8.33
N ASP A 281 -1.68 0.70 -7.93
CA ASP A 281 -2.18 -0.26 -6.97
C ASP A 281 -2.74 -1.46 -7.73
N GLY A 282 -2.34 -2.66 -7.33
CA GLY A 282 -2.83 -3.86 -7.98
C GLY A 282 -2.24 -5.13 -7.38
N LEU A 283 -2.68 -6.26 -7.92
CA LEU A 283 -2.26 -7.58 -7.48
C LEU A 283 -1.35 -8.24 -8.51
N LEU A 284 -0.36 -8.98 -8.04
CA LEU A 284 0.42 -9.95 -8.79
C LEU A 284 0.02 -11.34 -8.29
N LEU A 285 -0.40 -12.20 -9.23
CA LEU A 285 -0.94 -13.53 -8.95
C LEU A 285 -0.01 -14.61 -9.49
N SER A 286 0.23 -15.64 -8.70
CA SER A 286 0.97 -16.84 -9.13
C SER A 286 0.17 -17.68 -10.13
N PRO A 287 0.82 -18.56 -10.91
CA PRO A 287 0.16 -19.34 -11.97
C PRO A 287 -0.99 -20.25 -11.51
N ASN A 288 -1.04 -20.61 -10.23
CA ASN A 288 -2.09 -21.43 -9.61
C ASN A 288 -3.23 -20.61 -8.98
N VAL A 289 -3.30 -19.29 -9.25
CA VAL A 289 -4.41 -18.42 -8.83
C VAL A 289 -5.16 -17.95 -10.08
N VAL A 290 -6.49 -18.15 -10.06
CA VAL A 290 -7.39 -17.75 -11.14
C VAL A 290 -8.22 -16.55 -10.66
N LEU A 291 -8.30 -15.51 -11.50
CA LEU A 291 -9.09 -14.31 -11.28
C LEU A 291 -10.53 -14.48 -11.77
#